data_AF-A0A927RUY9-F1
#
_entry.id   AF-A0A927RUY9-F1
#
_cell.length_a   1.000
_cell.length_b   1.000
_cell.length_c   1.000
_cell.angle_alpha   90.00
_cell.angle_beta   90.00
_cell.angle_gamma   90.00
#
_symmetry.space_group_name_H-M   'P 1'
#
loop_
_entity.id
_entity.type
_entity.pdbx_description
1 polymer ?
#
loop_
_entity_poly.entity_id
_entity_poly.type
_entity_poly.pdbx_seq_one_letter_code
_entity_poly.pdbx_strand_id
1 'polypeptide(L)'
;MSKKHTLKKMGALLLGVALTVGSTGCNFFPADTQEDLAQEVAKVNIYKSLEKDDDYKSYAQAVNTLIEKGALASSVSKSDLVALFMNVGYTYVQNYGYTVEAAIEMLMESLVNTKIMIQYATAYYLKNGLSVEGCEQYVAAELAKASESEKALLEANPEVLTMKYFLTENGTEMDDYNLAVYSLLQSFNSSLDSLEATYIDEEESHDHSEARTTPTAIGTEKEDYYPQTAEGGIDYNVYTGRNTLDSCGEYEKVDGSTVSTRKKAYNAFLANLQNYGLIGEKENSADVTKLNYYYVELSSSLGQALINKYFEDLSEEAYASLTEEYVQTKYQEIADDQKTSYTENVSAFETAIGSLSDDSFVLYGSEGFGFVYNILIPFSKAQEQAYSAEKNKGLTENELFDARKDILENIQAKDLRDSWFDLHDHA
;
A
#
# COMPACT_ATOMS: atom_id res chain seq x y z
N MET A 1 -26.33 -23.35 -8.24
CA MET A 1 -26.78 -21.96 -8.03
C MET A 1 -25.78 -21.29 -7.09
N SER A 2 -24.73 -20.70 -7.64
CA SER A 2 -23.67 -20.02 -6.89
C SER A 2 -23.89 -18.51 -7.03
N LYS A 3 -24.20 -17.82 -5.93
CA LYS A 3 -24.22 -16.36 -5.90
C LYS A 3 -22.77 -15.90 -5.82
N LYS A 4 -22.21 -15.46 -6.95
CA LYS A 4 -21.00 -14.63 -6.96
C LYS A 4 -21.34 -13.32 -6.23
N HIS A 5 -20.84 -13.13 -5.02
CA HIS A 5 -20.87 -11.84 -4.32
C HIS A 5 -19.81 -10.92 -4.93
N THR A 6 -20.06 -10.45 -6.16
CA THR A 6 -19.40 -9.22 -6.64
C THR A 6 -19.89 -8.07 -5.78
N LEU A 7 -19.01 -7.50 -4.95
CA LEU A 7 -19.19 -6.21 -4.28
C LEU A 7 -19.73 -5.19 -5.29
N LYS A 8 -21.04 -4.96 -5.26
CA LYS A 8 -21.71 -4.00 -6.15
C LYS A 8 -21.41 -2.61 -5.60
N LYS A 9 -20.57 -1.88 -6.34
CA LYS A 9 -20.35 -0.43 -6.19
C LYS A 9 -21.70 0.29 -6.07
N MET A 10 -22.09 0.69 -4.86
CA MET A 10 -23.22 1.57 -4.59
C MET A 10 -22.82 2.57 -3.50
N GLY A 11 -22.04 3.58 -3.89
CA GLY A 11 -21.89 4.83 -3.16
C GLY A 11 -22.81 5.89 -3.77
N ALA A 12 -23.76 6.42 -2.99
CA ALA A 12 -24.54 7.57 -3.41
C ALA A 12 -23.72 8.85 -3.18
N LEU A 13 -23.14 9.38 -4.26
CA LEU A 13 -22.33 10.60 -4.27
C LEU A 13 -23.24 11.79 -4.56
N LEU A 14 -23.46 12.68 -3.59
CA LEU A 14 -23.99 14.02 -3.83
C LEU A 14 -22.80 14.97 -3.94
N LEU A 15 -22.34 15.20 -5.16
CA LEU A 15 -21.18 16.03 -5.46
C LEU A 15 -21.65 17.40 -5.93
N GLY A 16 -21.23 18.44 -5.21
CA GLY A 16 -21.46 19.83 -5.59
C GLY A 16 -20.28 20.66 -5.12
N VAL A 17 -19.22 20.73 -5.93
CA VAL A 17 -18.08 21.60 -5.64
C VAL A 17 -17.63 22.29 -6.93
N ALA A 18 -17.65 23.62 -6.92
CA ALA A 18 -16.89 24.45 -7.83
C ALA A 18 -15.63 24.92 -7.09
N LEU A 19 -14.46 24.38 -7.47
CA LEU A 19 -13.17 24.81 -6.96
C LEU A 19 -12.51 25.71 -8.01
N THR A 20 -12.54 27.02 -7.80
CA THR A 20 -11.69 27.94 -8.55
C THR A 20 -10.30 27.94 -7.91
N VAL A 21 -9.39 27.10 -8.42
CA VAL A 21 -7.96 27.23 -8.12
C VAL A 21 -7.42 28.41 -8.95
N GLY A 22 -7.54 29.61 -8.41
CA GLY A 22 -7.00 30.82 -9.02
C GLY A 22 -5.47 30.88 -8.85
N SER A 23 -4.73 30.53 -9.91
CA SER A 23 -3.31 30.84 -10.05
C SER A 23 -3.11 32.32 -10.37
N THR A 24 -3.37 33.20 -9.41
CA THR A 24 -2.90 34.59 -9.46
C THR A 24 -2.66 35.07 -8.05
N GLY A 25 -1.40 35.36 -7.71
CA GLY A 25 -1.08 36.12 -6.51
C GLY A 25 -1.79 37.48 -6.57
N CYS A 26 -2.67 37.73 -5.60
CA CYS A 26 -2.96 39.04 -5.03
C CYS A 26 -4.08 38.91 -3.98
N ASN A 27 -3.68 39.16 -2.73
CA ASN A 27 -4.48 39.55 -1.57
C ASN A 27 -5.84 40.20 -1.92
N PHE A 28 -6.96 39.52 -1.67
CA PHE A 28 -8.29 40.15 -1.58
C PHE A 28 -9.13 39.43 -0.51
N PHE A 29 -9.33 40.14 0.60
CA PHE A 29 -9.93 39.79 1.90
C PHE A 29 -9.03 38.97 2.84
N PRO A 30 -8.81 39.43 4.10
CA PRO A 30 -8.29 38.57 5.16
C PRO A 30 -9.44 37.64 5.58
N ALA A 31 -9.75 36.65 4.76
CA ALA A 31 -10.55 35.51 5.19
C ALA A 31 -9.60 34.62 5.99
N ASP A 32 -10.03 34.17 7.16
CA ASP A 32 -9.27 33.25 7.98
C ASP A 32 -8.97 31.98 7.14
N THR A 33 -7.73 31.83 6.69
CA THR A 33 -7.32 30.73 5.79
C THR A 33 -7.64 29.37 6.41
N GLN A 34 -7.66 29.27 7.75
CA GLN A 34 -8.04 28.05 8.44
C GLN A 34 -9.55 27.79 8.37
N GLU A 35 -10.39 28.82 8.47
CA GLU A 35 -11.84 28.67 8.30
C GLU A 35 -12.20 28.24 6.87
N ASP A 36 -11.48 28.72 5.85
CA ASP A 36 -11.70 28.26 4.47
C ASP A 36 -11.26 26.81 4.26
N LEU A 37 -10.12 26.41 4.84
CA LEU A 37 -9.61 25.04 4.76
C LEU A 37 -10.49 24.04 5.54
N ALA A 38 -11.15 24.49 6.60
CA ALA A 38 -12.09 23.68 7.37
C ALA A 38 -13.42 23.39 6.62
N GLN A 39 -13.66 24.01 5.45
CA GLN A 39 -14.90 23.78 4.70
C GLN A 39 -15.01 22.32 4.23
N GLU A 40 -16.18 21.73 4.52
CA GLU A 40 -16.56 20.40 4.04
C GLU A 40 -16.81 20.43 2.53
N VAL A 41 -16.13 19.54 1.79
CA VAL A 41 -16.28 19.36 0.34
C VAL A 41 -17.01 18.09 -0.04
N ALA A 42 -17.08 17.10 0.87
CA ALA A 42 -17.87 15.89 0.67
C ALA A 42 -18.32 15.30 2.01
N LYS A 43 -19.45 14.60 1.99
CA LYS A 43 -19.96 13.82 3.12
C LYS A 43 -20.28 12.39 2.71
N VAL A 44 -19.83 11.44 3.52
CA VAL A 44 -19.85 10.00 3.29
C VAL A 44 -20.59 9.32 4.43
N ASN A 45 -21.69 8.66 4.11
CA ASN A 45 -22.41 7.81 5.06
C ASN A 45 -23.00 6.60 4.32
N ILE A 46 -22.50 5.41 4.63
CA ILE A 46 -22.91 4.16 3.98
C ILE A 46 -24.12 3.49 4.62
N TYR A 47 -24.79 4.10 5.61
CA TYR A 47 -25.94 3.54 6.32
C TYR A 47 -26.98 2.91 5.37
N LYS A 48 -27.41 3.66 4.35
CA LYS A 48 -28.40 3.19 3.36
C LYS A 48 -27.89 2.04 2.48
N SER A 49 -26.58 1.94 2.31
CA SER A 49 -25.95 0.83 1.58
C SER A 49 -25.91 -0.40 2.47
N LEU A 50 -25.51 -0.26 3.73
CA LEU A 50 -25.52 -1.34 4.72
C LEU A 50 -26.93 -1.89 4.99
N GLU A 51 -27.97 -1.04 5.01
CA GLU A 51 -29.36 -1.50 5.18
C GLU A 51 -29.84 -2.47 4.08
N LYS A 52 -29.16 -2.46 2.93
CA LYS A 52 -29.45 -3.31 1.76
C LYS A 52 -28.48 -4.49 1.66
N ASP A 53 -27.48 -4.55 2.51
CA ASP A 53 -26.46 -5.58 2.53
C ASP A 53 -26.86 -6.69 3.51
N ASP A 54 -27.09 -7.90 3.00
CA ASP A 54 -27.57 -9.02 3.82
C ASP A 54 -26.59 -9.37 4.96
N ASP A 55 -25.29 -9.14 4.77
CA ASP A 55 -24.25 -9.48 5.75
C ASP A 55 -24.08 -8.40 6.84
N TYR A 56 -24.37 -7.14 6.51
CA TYR A 56 -24.11 -6.00 7.39
C TYR A 56 -25.34 -5.20 7.86
N LYS A 57 -26.54 -5.53 7.38
CA LYS A 57 -27.78 -4.81 7.72
C LYS A 57 -28.01 -4.64 9.22
N SER A 58 -27.71 -5.66 10.02
CA SER A 58 -27.87 -5.60 11.49
C SER A 58 -26.94 -4.59 12.17
N TYR A 59 -25.87 -4.18 11.50
CA TYR A 59 -24.84 -3.27 12.01
C TYR A 59 -24.94 -1.86 11.42
N ALA A 60 -25.81 -1.64 10.43
CA ALA A 60 -26.00 -0.35 9.78
C ALA A 60 -26.25 0.78 10.80
N GLN A 61 -27.16 0.55 11.76
CA GLN A 61 -27.48 1.54 12.78
C GLN A 61 -26.30 1.84 13.71
N ALA A 62 -25.51 0.82 14.07
CA ALA A 62 -24.34 0.98 14.92
C ALA A 62 -23.27 1.84 14.24
N VAL A 63 -23.00 1.59 12.95
CA VAL A 63 -22.10 2.42 12.13
C VAL A 63 -22.63 3.85 12.04
N ASN A 64 -23.93 4.03 11.78
CA ASN A 64 -24.53 5.37 11.72
C ASN A 64 -24.44 6.11 13.05
N THR A 65 -24.59 5.42 14.18
CA THR A 65 -24.40 6.03 15.51
C THR A 65 -22.97 6.53 15.72
N LEU A 66 -21.95 5.77 15.29
CA LEU A 66 -20.56 6.24 15.36
C LEU A 66 -20.32 7.47 14.48
N ILE A 67 -20.93 7.50 13.28
CA ILE A 67 -20.87 8.66 12.37
C ILE A 67 -21.54 9.90 12.99
N GLU A 68 -22.76 9.75 13.54
CA GLU A 68 -23.52 10.85 14.14
C GLU A 68 -22.82 11.43 15.39
N LYS A 69 -22.07 10.59 16.11
CA LYS A 69 -21.23 11.01 17.24
C LYS A 69 -19.90 11.64 16.83
N GLY A 70 -19.59 11.67 15.54
CA GLY A 70 -18.30 12.15 15.02
C GLY A 70 -17.13 11.18 15.23
N ALA A 71 -17.37 9.98 15.78
CA ALA A 71 -16.34 8.97 16.04
C ALA A 71 -15.78 8.34 14.75
N LEU A 72 -16.56 8.35 13.66
CA LEU A 72 -16.08 8.00 12.33
C LEU A 72 -16.10 9.24 11.43
N ALA A 73 -14.95 9.56 10.84
CA ALA A 73 -14.80 10.66 9.92
C ALA A 73 -15.72 10.44 8.69
N SER A 74 -16.78 11.26 8.60
CA SER A 74 -17.75 11.21 7.50
C SER A 74 -17.59 12.37 6.53
N SER A 75 -16.85 13.41 6.89
CA SER A 75 -16.61 14.57 6.03
C SER A 75 -15.21 14.54 5.42
N VAL A 76 -15.08 15.02 4.20
CA VAL A 76 -13.80 15.42 3.59
C VAL A 76 -13.75 16.93 3.63
N SER A 77 -12.69 17.49 4.19
CA SER A 77 -12.43 18.94 4.25
C SER A 77 -11.50 19.40 3.13
N LYS A 78 -11.44 20.71 2.86
CA LYS A 78 -10.41 21.26 1.95
C LYS A 78 -9.00 21.04 2.51
N SER A 79 -8.80 21.08 3.83
CA SER A 79 -7.51 20.76 4.44
C SER A 79 -7.06 19.33 4.12
N ASP A 80 -7.97 18.36 4.12
CA ASP A 80 -7.63 16.97 3.77
C ASP A 80 -7.13 16.88 2.32
N LEU A 81 -7.78 17.60 1.40
CA LEU A 81 -7.36 17.67 0.00
C LEU A 81 -6.00 18.36 -0.17
N VAL A 82 -5.77 19.47 0.53
CA VAL A 82 -4.51 20.22 0.45
C VAL A 82 -3.35 19.42 1.03
N ALA A 83 -3.53 18.79 2.19
CA ALA A 83 -2.53 17.93 2.81
C ALA A 83 -2.17 16.75 1.87
N LEU A 84 -3.18 16.05 1.35
CA LEU A 84 -2.95 14.93 0.43
C LEU A 84 -2.30 15.39 -0.89
N PHE A 85 -2.71 16.54 -1.42
CA PHE A 85 -2.11 17.10 -2.64
C PHE A 85 -0.64 17.50 -2.43
N MET A 86 -0.27 18.03 -1.27
CA MET A 86 1.13 18.30 -0.94
C MET A 86 1.97 17.03 -0.90
N ASN A 87 1.44 15.96 -0.32
CA ASN A 87 2.16 14.71 -0.13
C ASN A 87 2.34 13.94 -1.46
N VAL A 88 1.30 13.85 -2.28
CA VAL A 88 1.33 13.00 -3.50
C VAL A 88 0.86 13.70 -4.78
N GLY A 89 0.06 14.77 -4.66
CA GLY A 89 -0.54 15.46 -5.80
C GLY A 89 0.47 16.09 -6.77
N TYR A 90 1.53 16.72 -6.24
CA TYR A 90 2.59 17.30 -7.07
C TYR A 90 3.27 16.27 -7.98
N THR A 91 3.47 15.04 -7.49
CA THR A 91 4.04 13.94 -8.27
C THR A 91 3.16 13.60 -9.48
N TYR A 92 1.84 13.56 -9.32
CA TYR A 92 0.91 13.32 -10.43
C TYR A 92 0.96 14.41 -11.50
N VAL A 93 1.06 15.67 -11.08
CA VAL A 93 1.15 16.80 -12.01
C VAL A 93 2.50 16.81 -12.74
N GLN A 94 3.60 16.63 -12.01
CA GLN A 94 4.97 16.76 -12.56
C GLN A 94 5.40 15.52 -13.35
N ASN A 95 5.13 14.32 -12.84
CA ASN A 95 5.70 13.08 -13.38
C ASN A 95 4.71 12.30 -14.25
N TYR A 96 3.41 12.51 -14.07
CA TYR A 96 2.35 11.78 -14.79
C TYR A 96 1.51 12.68 -15.71
N GLY A 97 1.83 13.97 -15.78
CA GLY A 97 1.21 14.93 -16.72
C GLY A 97 -0.25 15.29 -16.41
N TYR A 98 -0.71 15.06 -15.18
CA TYR A 98 -2.07 15.42 -14.78
C TYR A 98 -2.24 16.94 -14.72
N THR A 99 -3.42 17.44 -15.05
CA THR A 99 -3.78 18.81 -14.66
C THR A 99 -3.97 18.87 -13.15
N VAL A 100 -3.82 20.05 -12.55
CA VAL A 100 -4.08 20.25 -11.12
C VAL A 100 -5.52 19.84 -10.77
N GLU A 101 -6.49 20.17 -11.62
CA GLU A 101 -7.90 19.78 -11.46
C GLU A 101 -8.07 18.25 -11.45
N ALA A 102 -7.51 17.55 -12.44
CA ALA A 102 -7.62 16.09 -12.52
C ALA A 102 -6.93 15.39 -11.34
N ALA A 103 -5.80 15.93 -10.87
CA ALA A 103 -5.14 15.43 -9.66
C ALA A 103 -6.03 15.64 -8.43
N ILE A 104 -6.63 16.82 -8.24
CA ILE A 104 -7.54 17.10 -7.11
C ILE A 104 -8.78 16.19 -7.15
N GLU A 105 -9.39 15.98 -8.31
CA GLU A 105 -10.55 15.09 -8.45
C GLU A 105 -10.23 13.66 -8.05
N MET A 106 -9.11 13.12 -8.54
CA MET A 106 -8.63 11.79 -8.17
C MET A 106 -8.36 11.66 -6.67
N LEU A 107 -7.73 12.66 -6.06
CA LEU A 107 -7.47 12.67 -4.61
C LEU A 107 -8.77 12.76 -3.80
N MET A 108 -9.76 13.53 -4.26
CA MET A 108 -11.08 13.59 -3.64
C MET A 108 -11.79 12.23 -3.72
N GLU A 109 -11.78 11.57 -4.89
CA GLU A 109 -12.34 10.22 -5.03
C GLU A 109 -11.63 9.23 -4.11
N SER A 110 -10.30 9.31 -4.00
CA SER A 110 -9.53 8.49 -3.08
C SER A 110 -9.97 8.68 -1.64
N LEU A 111 -10.06 9.93 -1.16
CA LEU A 111 -10.50 10.24 0.21
C LEU A 111 -11.93 9.77 0.50
N VAL A 112 -12.85 9.93 -0.45
CA VAL A 112 -14.22 9.44 -0.33
C VAL A 112 -14.23 7.91 -0.23
N ASN A 113 -13.48 7.23 -1.11
CA ASN A 113 -13.39 5.77 -1.10
C ASN A 113 -12.77 5.24 0.19
N THR A 114 -11.70 5.87 0.69
CA THR A 114 -11.10 5.54 1.99
C THR A 114 -12.13 5.63 3.12
N LYS A 115 -12.92 6.71 3.19
CA LYS A 115 -13.98 6.84 4.21
C LYS A 115 -15.08 5.79 4.06
N ILE A 116 -15.46 5.42 2.83
CA ILE A 116 -16.40 4.31 2.57
C ILE A 116 -15.84 3.00 3.12
N MET A 117 -14.58 2.68 2.79
CA MET A 117 -13.95 1.43 3.21
C MET A 117 -13.75 1.35 4.72
N ILE A 118 -13.40 2.45 5.39
CA ILE A 118 -13.35 2.52 6.86
C ILE A 118 -14.72 2.19 7.49
N GLN A 119 -15.81 2.73 6.93
CA GLN A 119 -17.16 2.44 7.44
C GLN A 119 -17.55 0.97 7.22
N TYR A 120 -17.14 0.35 6.10
CA TYR A 120 -17.32 -1.09 5.87
C TYR A 120 -16.47 -1.95 6.82
N ALA A 121 -15.20 -1.59 7.02
CA ALA A 121 -14.33 -2.25 7.99
C ALA A 121 -14.92 -2.17 9.41
N THR A 122 -15.47 -1.01 9.80
CA THR A 122 -16.17 -0.87 11.08
C THR A 122 -17.38 -1.81 11.16
N ALA A 123 -18.20 -1.91 10.11
CA ALA A 123 -19.32 -2.85 10.08
C ALA A 123 -18.85 -4.32 10.24
N TYR A 124 -17.71 -4.66 9.62
CA TYR A 124 -17.08 -5.97 9.74
C TYR A 124 -16.63 -6.30 11.16
N TYR A 125 -15.88 -5.43 11.82
CA TYR A 125 -15.42 -5.70 13.19
C TYR A 125 -16.56 -5.68 14.21
N LEU A 126 -17.60 -4.87 14.00
CA LEU A 126 -18.82 -4.93 14.80
C LEU A 126 -19.54 -6.29 14.64
N LYS A 127 -19.52 -6.85 13.43
CA LYS A 127 -20.03 -8.20 13.17
C LYS A 127 -19.18 -9.27 13.87
N ASN A 128 -17.88 -9.08 13.92
CA ASN A 128 -16.92 -10.01 14.50
C ASN A 128 -16.62 -9.78 15.99
N GLY A 129 -17.56 -9.15 16.71
CA GLY A 129 -17.58 -9.16 18.19
C GLY A 129 -17.21 -7.85 18.87
N LEU A 130 -16.76 -6.84 18.11
CA LEU A 130 -16.61 -5.49 18.65
C LEU A 130 -17.97 -4.79 18.79
N SER A 131 -18.01 -3.71 19.57
CA SER A 131 -19.27 -3.00 19.84
C SER A 131 -19.09 -1.50 19.97
N VAL A 132 -20.16 -0.75 19.73
CA VAL A 132 -20.20 0.70 19.93
C VAL A 132 -19.94 1.06 21.39
N GLU A 133 -20.54 0.32 22.32
CA GLU A 133 -20.31 0.53 23.76
C GLU A 133 -18.86 0.26 24.16
N GLY A 134 -18.25 -0.81 23.63
CA GLY A 134 -16.83 -1.10 23.85
C GLY A 134 -15.92 0.01 23.31
N CYS A 135 -16.22 0.52 22.10
CA CYS A 135 -15.51 1.66 21.53
C CYS A 135 -15.60 2.90 22.42
N GLU A 136 -16.79 3.22 22.94
CA GLU A 136 -16.98 4.37 23.82
C GLU A 136 -16.20 4.25 25.14
N GLN A 137 -16.22 3.06 25.74
CA GLN A 137 -15.45 2.78 26.96
C GLN A 137 -13.94 2.88 26.71
N TYR A 138 -13.48 2.36 25.57
CA TYR A 138 -12.08 2.45 25.15
C TYR A 138 -11.63 3.89 24.95
N VAL A 139 -12.39 4.66 24.16
CA VAL A 139 -12.11 6.09 23.90
C VAL A 139 -12.05 6.88 25.20
N ALA A 140 -13.02 6.68 26.10
CA ALA A 140 -13.03 7.36 27.40
C ALA A 140 -11.81 6.98 28.27
N ALA A 141 -11.40 5.71 28.25
CA ALA A 141 -10.24 5.24 29.00
C ALA A 141 -8.92 5.81 28.45
N GLU A 142 -8.76 5.92 27.13
CA GLU A 142 -7.57 6.51 26.51
C GLU A 142 -7.50 8.03 26.75
N LEU A 143 -8.62 8.75 26.61
CA LEU A 143 -8.67 10.19 26.92
C LEU A 143 -8.36 10.51 28.39
N ALA A 144 -8.65 9.59 29.31
CA ALA A 144 -8.32 9.73 30.73
C ALA A 144 -6.82 9.56 31.04
N LYS A 145 -6.05 8.91 30.14
CA LYS A 145 -4.60 8.73 30.25
C LYS A 145 -3.82 9.86 29.57
N ALA A 146 -4.42 10.51 28.58
CA ALA A 146 -3.82 11.58 27.80
C ALA A 146 -3.50 12.82 28.65
N SER A 147 -2.42 13.53 28.28
CA SER A 147 -2.16 14.86 28.83
C SER A 147 -3.23 15.86 28.39
N GLU A 148 -3.44 16.98 29.10
CA GLU A 148 -4.47 17.97 28.74
C GLU A 148 -4.33 18.49 27.30
N SER A 149 -3.09 18.72 26.84
CA SER A 149 -2.80 19.15 25.46
C SER A 149 -3.08 18.07 24.43
N GLU A 150 -2.76 16.82 24.74
CA GLU A 150 -3.00 15.68 23.86
C GLU A 150 -4.49 15.35 23.76
N LYS A 151 -5.19 15.43 24.90
CA LYS A 151 -6.63 15.25 24.98
C LYS A 151 -7.37 16.21 24.06
N ALA A 152 -7.00 17.49 24.04
CA ALA A 152 -7.60 18.47 23.13
C ALA A 152 -7.40 18.10 21.65
N LEU A 153 -6.24 17.53 21.28
CA LEU A 153 -5.94 17.09 19.92
C LEU A 153 -6.74 15.83 19.55
N LEU A 154 -6.86 14.87 20.48
CA LEU A 154 -7.68 13.66 20.30
C LEU A 154 -9.18 13.98 20.23
N GLU A 155 -9.67 14.95 21.01
CA GLU A 155 -11.06 15.41 20.94
C GLU A 155 -11.35 16.17 19.63
N ALA A 156 -10.35 16.84 19.06
CA ALA A 156 -10.45 17.46 17.74
C ALA A 156 -10.40 16.44 16.58
N ASN A 157 -9.80 15.27 16.80
CA ASN A 157 -9.64 14.19 15.82
C ASN A 157 -10.15 12.85 16.40
N PRO A 158 -11.45 12.76 16.76
CA PRO A 158 -12.04 11.65 17.51
C PRO A 158 -11.92 10.28 16.81
N GLU A 159 -11.75 10.29 15.49
CA GLU A 159 -11.58 9.08 14.71
C GLU A 159 -10.26 8.34 15.02
N VAL A 160 -9.24 9.02 15.53
CA VAL A 160 -7.94 8.40 15.87
C VAL A 160 -8.12 7.29 16.90
N LEU A 161 -8.83 7.56 17.99
CA LEU A 161 -9.08 6.55 19.04
C LEU A 161 -10.09 5.49 18.59
N THR A 162 -11.02 5.86 17.72
CA THR A 162 -11.99 4.93 17.13
C THR A 162 -11.28 3.92 16.24
N MET A 163 -10.42 4.38 15.33
CA MET A 163 -9.61 3.49 14.47
C MET A 163 -8.64 2.67 15.30
N LYS A 164 -8.01 3.25 16.33
CA LYS A 164 -7.19 2.49 17.28
C LYS A 164 -7.98 1.35 17.93
N TYR A 165 -9.22 1.60 18.38
CA TYR A 165 -10.07 0.55 18.95
C TYR A 165 -10.32 -0.61 17.98
N PHE A 166 -10.65 -0.30 16.72
CA PHE A 166 -10.93 -1.32 15.70
C PHE A 166 -9.68 -2.06 15.24
N LEU A 167 -8.58 -1.35 14.98
CA LEU A 167 -7.30 -1.93 14.60
C LEU A 167 -6.77 -2.88 15.68
N THR A 168 -6.89 -2.46 16.94
CA THR A 168 -6.30 -3.21 18.05
C THR A 168 -7.21 -4.24 18.68
N GLU A 169 -8.40 -4.45 18.09
CA GLU A 169 -9.43 -5.35 18.61
C GLU A 169 -9.73 -5.10 20.09
N ASN A 170 -10.00 -3.83 20.43
CA ASN A 170 -10.17 -3.35 21.81
C ASN A 170 -8.88 -3.38 22.65
N GLY A 171 -7.73 -3.07 22.03
CA GLY A 171 -6.44 -2.90 22.70
C GLY A 171 -5.69 -4.21 22.99
N THR A 172 -6.09 -5.32 22.38
CA THR A 172 -5.43 -6.62 22.56
C THR A 172 -4.28 -6.85 21.59
N GLU A 173 -4.41 -6.40 20.34
CA GLU A 173 -3.43 -6.62 19.27
C GLU A 173 -2.86 -5.27 18.82
N MET A 174 -1.58 -4.97 19.09
CA MET A 174 -1.05 -3.63 18.84
C MET A 174 -0.29 -3.50 17.50
N ASP A 175 -0.01 -4.61 16.82
CA ASP A 175 0.94 -4.64 15.71
C ASP A 175 0.53 -3.75 14.53
N ASP A 176 -0.71 -3.87 14.04
CA ASP A 176 -1.20 -3.04 12.92
C ASP A 176 -1.21 -1.55 13.27
N TYR A 177 -1.58 -1.22 14.51
CA TYR A 177 -1.55 0.16 15.02
C TYR A 177 -0.10 0.68 15.10
N ASN A 178 0.81 -0.12 15.66
CA ASN A 178 2.20 0.27 15.84
C ASN A 178 2.91 0.43 14.50
N LEU A 179 2.66 -0.47 13.54
CA LEU A 179 3.20 -0.39 12.19
C LEU A 179 2.71 0.88 11.47
N ALA A 180 1.43 1.23 11.61
CA ALA A 180 0.86 2.45 11.03
C ALA A 180 1.45 3.74 11.64
N VAL A 181 1.63 3.76 12.96
CA VAL A 181 2.28 4.88 13.65
C VAL A 181 3.75 4.97 13.26
N TYR A 182 4.48 3.86 13.26
CA TYR A 182 5.88 3.81 12.83
C TYR A 182 6.05 4.33 11.40
N SER A 183 5.24 3.85 10.47
CA SER A 183 5.28 4.27 9.06
C SER A 183 5.08 5.78 8.90
N LEU A 184 4.18 6.36 9.71
CA LEU A 184 3.98 7.80 9.76
C LEU A 184 5.20 8.55 10.33
N LEU A 185 5.74 8.09 11.46
CA LEU A 185 6.95 8.70 12.04
C LEU A 185 8.14 8.62 11.07
N GLN A 186 8.26 7.50 10.35
CA GLN A 186 9.28 7.31 9.31
C GLN A 186 9.09 8.26 8.13
N SER A 187 7.84 8.50 7.69
CA SER A 187 7.57 9.45 6.60
C SER A 187 7.93 10.90 6.99
N PHE A 188 7.70 11.29 8.24
CA PHE A 188 8.16 12.56 8.77
C PHE A 188 9.69 12.67 8.75
N ASN A 189 10.41 11.68 9.28
CA ASN A 189 11.87 11.68 9.23
C ASN A 189 12.39 11.72 7.79
N SER A 190 11.85 10.90 6.89
CA SER A 190 12.22 10.88 5.46
C SER A 190 12.02 12.24 4.78
N SER A 191 10.93 12.93 5.12
CA SER A 191 10.65 14.29 4.64
C SER A 191 11.67 15.30 5.18
N LEU A 192 12.01 15.21 6.46
CA LEU A 192 13.02 16.06 7.08
C LEU A 192 14.42 15.78 6.55
N ASP A 193 14.76 14.52 6.27
CA ASP A 193 16.03 14.08 5.69
C ASP A 193 16.19 14.66 4.29
N SER A 194 15.14 14.56 3.47
CA SER A 194 15.11 15.13 2.12
C SER A 194 15.27 16.64 2.13
N LEU A 195 14.65 17.34 3.09
CA LEU A 195 14.84 18.79 3.27
C LEU A 195 16.24 19.11 3.81
N GLU A 196 16.77 18.32 4.74
CA GLU A 196 18.09 18.55 5.33
C GLU A 196 19.22 18.37 4.32
N ALA A 197 19.12 17.42 3.40
CA ALA A 197 20.09 17.20 2.34
C ALA A 197 20.46 18.50 1.61
N THR A 198 19.47 19.37 1.35
CA THR A 198 19.69 20.67 0.70
C THR A 198 20.60 21.62 1.49
N TYR A 199 20.66 21.49 2.81
CA TYR A 199 21.52 22.31 3.68
C TYR A 199 22.87 21.66 3.95
N ILE A 200 22.97 20.33 3.85
CA ILE A 200 24.22 19.59 3.98
C ILE A 200 25.08 19.86 2.73
N ASP A 201 24.48 19.77 1.54
CA ASP A 201 25.15 20.05 0.25
C ASP A 201 25.65 21.50 0.15
N GLU A 202 24.97 22.46 0.80
CA GLU A 202 25.40 23.86 0.86
C GLU A 202 26.63 24.08 1.77
N GLU A 203 26.83 23.23 2.78
CA GLU A 203 27.94 23.34 3.75
C GLU A 203 29.16 22.47 3.35
N GLU A 204 28.97 21.39 2.57
CA GLU A 204 30.03 20.52 2.05
C GLU A 204 30.28 20.69 0.54
N SER A 205 31.10 21.67 0.16
CA SER A 205 31.62 21.72 -1.22
C SER A 205 32.81 20.76 -1.41
N HIS A 206 32.66 19.43 -1.29
CA HIS A 206 33.66 18.45 -1.78
C HIS A 206 33.02 17.13 -2.25
N ASP A 207 33.49 16.68 -3.41
CA ASP A 207 33.29 15.41 -4.14
C ASP A 207 32.77 14.22 -3.29
N HIS A 208 31.48 13.88 -3.42
CA HIS A 208 30.91 12.66 -2.86
C HIS A 208 31.19 11.47 -3.80
N SER A 209 32.01 10.51 -3.33
CA SER A 209 32.09 9.21 -3.97
C SER A 209 30.84 8.39 -3.62
N GLU A 210 29.91 8.26 -4.57
CA GLU A 210 28.77 7.35 -4.44
C GLU A 210 29.22 5.88 -4.47
N ALA A 211 29.66 5.36 -3.32
CA ALA A 211 29.72 3.92 -3.13
C ALA A 211 28.30 3.42 -2.87
N ARG A 212 27.57 3.07 -3.94
CA ARG A 212 26.29 2.37 -3.84
C ARG A 212 26.53 1.02 -3.14
N THR A 213 26.06 0.87 -1.91
CA THR A 213 26.03 -0.42 -1.23
C THR A 213 24.92 -1.28 -1.83
N THR A 214 25.24 -2.53 -2.17
CA THR A 214 24.25 -3.54 -2.56
C THR A 214 23.28 -3.78 -1.40
N PRO A 215 21.96 -3.86 -1.64
CA PRO A 215 20.98 -4.19 -0.60
C PRO A 215 21.35 -5.51 0.08
N THR A 216 21.60 -5.48 1.40
CA THR A 216 22.05 -6.65 2.17
C THR A 216 20.90 -7.47 2.77
N ALA A 217 19.65 -7.04 2.59
CA ALA A 217 18.47 -7.59 3.29
C ALA A 217 17.43 -8.26 2.37
N ILE A 218 17.76 -8.53 1.10
CA ILE A 218 16.86 -9.24 0.17
C ILE A 218 16.55 -10.63 0.77
N GLY A 219 15.30 -10.81 1.25
CA GLY A 219 14.80 -12.08 1.78
C GLY A 219 14.81 -12.22 3.31
N THR A 220 15.20 -11.19 4.07
CA THR A 220 15.13 -11.18 5.55
C THR A 220 14.19 -10.13 6.12
N GLU A 221 13.78 -9.14 5.32
CA GLU A 221 12.77 -8.16 5.70
C GLU A 221 11.41 -8.85 5.86
N LYS A 222 10.80 -8.68 7.03
CA LYS A 222 9.37 -8.94 7.19
C LYS A 222 8.64 -7.71 6.65
N GLU A 223 7.61 -7.93 5.85
CA GLU A 223 6.78 -6.82 5.32
C GLU A 223 6.19 -5.96 6.45
N ASP A 224 5.98 -6.54 7.64
CA ASP A 224 5.38 -5.88 8.81
C ASP A 224 6.40 -5.48 9.89
N TYR A 225 7.67 -5.29 9.51
CA TYR A 225 8.71 -4.94 10.48
C TYR A 225 8.60 -3.49 10.96
N TYR A 226 8.64 -3.31 12.28
CA TYR A 226 8.93 -2.03 12.93
C TYR A 226 9.90 -2.23 14.11
N PRO A 227 10.76 -1.24 14.43
CA PRO A 227 11.63 -1.31 15.59
C PRO A 227 10.81 -1.30 16.89
N GLN A 228 11.14 -2.21 17.81
CA GLN A 228 10.36 -2.47 19.02
C GLN A 228 11.17 -2.24 20.29
N THR A 229 10.57 -1.61 21.30
CA THR A 229 11.14 -1.53 22.65
C THR A 229 11.08 -2.90 23.33
N ALA A 230 11.76 -3.05 24.48
CA ALA A 230 11.70 -4.28 25.27
C ALA A 230 10.27 -4.65 25.73
N GLU A 231 9.37 -3.66 25.79
CA GLU A 231 7.95 -3.82 26.16
C GLU A 231 7.03 -4.06 24.95
N GLY A 232 7.58 -4.16 23.72
CA GLY A 232 6.81 -4.35 22.49
C GLY A 232 6.14 -3.07 21.96
N GLY A 233 6.53 -1.89 22.48
CA GLY A 233 6.13 -0.60 21.91
C GLY A 233 7.03 -0.20 20.75
N ILE A 234 6.74 0.92 20.11
CA ILE A 234 7.55 1.45 19.00
C ILE A 234 8.86 2.03 19.55
N ASP A 235 10.01 1.60 19.02
CA ASP A 235 11.34 2.15 19.31
C ASP A 235 11.81 3.08 18.18
N TYR A 236 11.03 4.13 17.92
CA TYR A 236 11.29 5.10 16.87
C TYR A 236 10.56 6.41 17.14
N ASN A 237 11.17 7.54 16.80
CA ASN A 237 10.52 8.86 16.89
C ASN A 237 11.09 9.85 15.86
N VAL A 238 10.41 10.99 15.70
CA VAL A 238 10.83 12.05 14.78
C VAL A 238 11.97 12.86 15.37
N TYR A 239 13.09 12.94 14.66
CA TYR A 239 14.20 13.80 15.02
C TYR A 239 14.06 15.18 14.37
N THR A 240 13.76 16.20 15.18
CA THR A 240 13.55 17.59 14.72
C THR A 240 14.77 18.48 14.92
N GLY A 241 15.82 17.95 15.55
CA GLY A 241 16.98 18.74 16.01
C GLY A 241 16.68 19.63 17.22
N ARG A 242 15.40 19.79 17.62
CA ARG A 242 15.00 20.44 18.88
C ARG A 242 15.00 19.44 20.04
N ASN A 243 14.74 18.16 19.75
CA ASN A 243 14.92 17.02 20.65
C ASN A 243 16.33 16.39 20.52
N THR A 244 16.64 15.43 21.39
CA THR A 244 17.89 14.66 21.37
C THR A 244 17.77 13.44 20.47
N LEU A 245 18.88 13.01 19.85
CA LEU A 245 18.86 11.79 19.02
C LEU A 245 18.47 10.56 19.85
N ASP A 246 19.01 10.44 21.06
CA ASP A 246 18.74 9.33 21.98
C ASP A 246 17.26 9.17 22.37
N SER A 247 16.42 10.19 22.13
CA SER A 247 14.97 10.08 22.35
C SER A 247 14.20 9.61 21.10
N CYS A 248 14.90 9.20 20.04
CA CYS A 248 14.33 8.83 18.75
C CYS A 248 14.45 7.33 18.42
N GLY A 249 14.84 6.51 19.39
CA GLY A 249 14.97 5.06 19.23
C GLY A 249 15.97 4.69 18.14
N GLU A 250 15.57 3.78 17.25
CA GLU A 250 16.36 3.24 16.14
C GLU A 250 16.50 4.20 14.95
N TYR A 251 16.07 5.46 15.07
CA TYR A 251 16.28 6.44 14.00
C TYR A 251 17.78 6.80 13.84
N GLU A 252 18.31 6.55 12.64
CA GLU A 252 19.65 6.96 12.24
C GLU A 252 19.63 8.26 11.43
N LYS A 253 20.55 9.19 11.74
CA LYS A 253 20.66 10.43 10.98
C LYS A 253 21.32 10.19 9.63
N VAL A 254 20.91 10.97 8.64
CA VAL A 254 21.63 11.08 7.37
C VAL A 254 23.07 11.57 7.60
N ASP A 255 23.99 11.11 6.74
CA ASP A 255 25.40 11.49 6.82
C ASP A 255 25.56 13.01 6.67
N GLY A 256 26.50 13.59 7.43
CA GLY A 256 26.66 15.05 7.51
C GLY A 256 25.59 15.81 8.33
N SER A 257 24.56 15.14 8.84
CA SER A 257 23.52 15.79 9.65
C SER A 257 24.05 16.37 10.97
N THR A 258 23.77 17.65 11.19
CA THR A 258 24.02 18.36 12.45
C THR A 258 22.72 18.83 13.11
N VAL A 259 22.81 19.19 14.40
CA VAL A 259 21.67 19.84 15.10
C VAL A 259 21.23 21.13 14.37
N SER A 260 22.15 21.83 13.72
CA SER A 260 21.83 23.09 13.02
C SER A 260 21.08 22.84 11.72
N THR A 261 21.62 21.98 10.86
CA THR A 261 21.02 21.59 9.57
C THR A 261 19.65 20.96 9.78
N ARG A 262 19.49 20.08 10.79
CA ARG A 262 18.19 19.49 11.11
C ARG A 262 17.16 20.52 11.58
N LYS A 263 17.57 21.49 12.41
CA LYS A 263 16.67 22.59 12.84
C LYS A 263 16.25 23.45 11.65
N LYS A 264 17.14 23.72 10.69
CA LYS A 264 16.79 24.43 9.45
C LYS A 264 15.74 23.66 8.65
N ALA A 265 15.96 22.35 8.43
CA ALA A 265 15.02 21.46 7.75
C ALA A 265 13.64 21.43 8.43
N TYR A 266 13.60 21.28 9.75
CA TYR A 266 12.34 21.29 10.50
C TYR A 266 11.63 22.65 10.46
N ASN A 267 12.36 23.76 10.51
CA ASN A 267 11.76 25.08 10.35
C ASN A 267 11.20 25.30 8.93
N ALA A 268 11.87 24.79 7.90
CA ALA A 268 11.38 24.84 6.52
C ALA A 268 10.11 23.99 6.36
N PHE A 269 10.08 22.80 6.96
CA PHE A 269 8.89 21.95 7.04
C PHE A 269 7.70 22.69 7.68
N LEU A 270 7.90 23.28 8.87
CA LEU A 270 6.86 24.07 9.55
C LEU A 270 6.41 25.28 8.73
N ALA A 271 7.34 25.98 8.07
CA ALA A 271 7.00 27.11 7.22
C ALA A 271 6.13 26.67 6.03
N ASN A 272 6.40 25.51 5.44
CA ASN A 272 5.55 24.94 4.40
C ASN A 272 4.14 24.65 4.93
N LEU A 273 4.01 23.97 6.08
CA LEU A 273 2.70 23.71 6.68
C LEU A 273 1.92 25.01 6.97
N GLN A 274 2.60 26.05 7.47
CA GLN A 274 2.00 27.37 7.70
C GLN A 274 1.56 28.05 6.39
N ASN A 275 2.38 27.99 5.35
CA ASN A 275 2.06 28.57 4.04
C ASN A 275 0.80 27.95 3.42
N TYR A 276 0.57 26.65 3.67
CA TYR A 276 -0.63 25.94 3.24
C TYR A 276 -1.78 25.99 4.24
N GLY A 277 -1.63 26.73 5.35
CA GLY A 277 -2.66 26.89 6.38
C GLY A 277 -2.95 25.63 7.21
N LEU A 278 -2.09 24.61 7.12
CA LEU A 278 -2.26 23.31 7.79
C LEU A 278 -1.92 23.37 9.28
N ILE A 279 -1.14 24.36 9.71
CA ILE A 279 -0.89 24.66 11.13
C ILE A 279 -1.03 26.15 11.43
N GLY A 280 -1.53 26.49 12.61
CA GLY A 280 -1.69 27.86 13.08
C GLY A 280 -0.43 28.46 13.71
N GLU A 281 -0.36 29.79 13.79
CA GLU A 281 0.77 30.51 14.42
C GLU A 281 0.96 30.20 15.92
N LYS A 282 -0.07 29.67 16.58
CA LYS A 282 -0.10 29.42 18.04
C LYS A 282 0.11 27.94 18.41
N GLU A 283 0.31 27.05 17.44
CA GLU A 283 0.53 25.64 17.73
C GLU A 283 1.93 25.37 18.29
N ASN A 284 2.06 24.31 19.12
CA ASN A 284 3.33 23.91 19.69
C ASN A 284 4.22 23.28 18.61
N SER A 285 4.94 24.13 17.88
CA SER A 285 5.84 23.71 16.81
C SER A 285 7.16 23.10 17.28
N ALA A 286 7.39 22.88 18.59
CA ALA A 286 8.61 22.26 19.08
C ALA A 286 8.70 20.76 18.76
N ASP A 287 7.55 20.11 18.61
CA ASP A 287 7.40 18.66 18.47
C ASP A 287 6.26 18.39 17.48
N VAL A 288 6.57 17.73 16.37
CA VAL A 288 5.60 17.48 15.31
C VAL A 288 4.40 16.68 15.81
N THR A 289 4.62 15.78 16.77
CA THR A 289 3.58 14.92 17.34
C THR A 289 2.56 15.68 18.20
N LYS A 290 2.83 16.96 18.47
CA LYS A 290 1.96 17.87 19.24
C LYS A 290 1.22 18.89 18.37
N LEU A 291 1.32 18.75 17.04
CA LEU A 291 0.58 19.56 16.07
C LEU A 291 -0.75 18.88 15.75
N ASN A 292 -1.80 19.66 15.46
CA ASN A 292 -3.06 19.07 14.98
C ASN A 292 -2.85 18.34 13.65
N TYR A 293 -1.98 18.88 12.80
CA TYR A 293 -1.56 18.25 11.54
C TYR A 293 -1.10 16.79 11.73
N TYR A 294 -0.38 16.47 12.82
CA TYR A 294 0.02 15.10 13.09
C TYR A 294 -1.18 14.16 13.31
N TYR A 295 -2.23 14.62 14.00
CA TYR A 295 -3.41 13.81 14.24
C TYR A 295 -4.27 13.61 12.99
N VAL A 296 -4.25 14.58 12.06
CA VAL A 296 -4.86 14.43 10.73
C VAL A 296 -4.11 13.37 9.91
N GLU A 297 -2.78 13.43 9.86
CA GLU A 297 -1.97 12.42 9.17
C GLU A 297 -2.05 11.04 9.85
N LEU A 298 -2.11 11.01 11.18
CA LEU A 298 -2.33 9.80 11.96
C LEU A 298 -3.69 9.18 11.65
N SER A 299 -4.75 9.98 11.58
CA SER A 299 -6.08 9.55 11.17
C SER A 299 -6.04 8.89 9.78
N SER A 300 -5.34 9.51 8.82
CA SER A 300 -5.16 8.92 7.48
C SER A 300 -4.37 7.61 7.51
N SER A 301 -3.26 7.55 8.25
CA SER A 301 -2.41 6.35 8.36
C SER A 301 -3.19 5.18 9.00
N LEU A 302 -3.86 5.42 10.13
CA LEU A 302 -4.68 4.43 10.81
C LEU A 302 -5.87 3.98 9.95
N GLY A 303 -6.46 4.91 9.19
CA GLY A 303 -7.53 4.59 8.24
C GLY A 303 -7.08 3.60 7.17
N GLN A 304 -5.89 3.81 6.60
CA GLN A 304 -5.33 2.88 5.62
C GLN A 304 -4.97 1.54 6.24
N ALA A 305 -4.37 1.53 7.43
CA ALA A 305 -4.07 0.30 8.16
C ALA A 305 -5.34 -0.51 8.45
N LEU A 306 -6.43 0.16 8.85
CA LEU A 306 -7.70 -0.51 9.13
C LEU A 306 -8.30 -1.14 7.86
N ILE A 307 -8.14 -0.49 6.71
CA ILE A 307 -8.55 -1.01 5.41
C ILE A 307 -7.71 -2.23 5.04
N ASN A 308 -6.39 -2.18 5.22
CA ASN A 308 -5.50 -3.30 4.93
C ASN A 308 -5.86 -4.52 5.79
N LYS A 309 -5.94 -4.34 7.12
CA LYS A 309 -6.37 -5.38 8.06
C LYS A 309 -7.72 -5.97 7.68
N TYR A 310 -8.70 -5.12 7.33
CA TYR A 310 -10.01 -5.60 6.86
C TYR A 310 -9.91 -6.47 5.60
N PHE A 311 -9.08 -6.12 4.62
CA PHE A 311 -8.89 -6.93 3.42
C PHE A 311 -8.14 -8.24 3.70
N GLU A 312 -7.16 -8.21 4.59
CA GLU A 312 -6.43 -9.40 5.04
C GLU A 312 -7.39 -10.36 5.75
N ASP A 313 -8.15 -9.89 6.74
CA ASP A 313 -9.12 -10.71 7.47
C ASP A 313 -10.20 -11.29 6.52
N LEU A 314 -10.72 -10.50 5.57
CA LEU A 314 -11.63 -11.01 4.54
C LEU A 314 -10.99 -12.09 3.66
N SER A 315 -9.72 -11.92 3.33
CA SER A 315 -8.97 -12.89 2.53
C SER A 315 -8.78 -14.17 3.34
N GLU A 316 -8.44 -14.08 4.63
CA GLU A 316 -8.35 -15.22 5.53
C GLU A 316 -9.68 -15.94 5.69
N GLU A 317 -10.80 -15.23 5.88
CA GLU A 317 -12.15 -15.81 5.90
C GLU A 317 -12.45 -16.55 4.58
N ALA A 318 -12.09 -15.95 3.44
CA ALA A 318 -12.26 -16.56 2.13
C ALA A 318 -11.39 -17.83 1.98
N TYR A 319 -10.12 -17.79 2.41
CA TYR A 319 -9.22 -18.94 2.39
C TYR A 319 -9.68 -20.06 3.32
N ALA A 320 -10.19 -19.73 4.52
CA ALA A 320 -10.75 -20.70 5.45
C ALA A 320 -12.01 -21.39 4.90
N SER A 321 -12.73 -20.73 3.99
CA SER A 321 -13.89 -21.32 3.29
C SER A 321 -13.50 -22.28 2.15
N LEU A 322 -12.22 -22.32 1.74
CA LEU A 322 -11.72 -23.25 0.74
C LEU A 322 -11.52 -24.63 1.36
N THR A 323 -12.48 -25.53 1.12
CA THR A 323 -12.35 -26.94 1.50
C THR A 323 -11.72 -27.77 0.39
N GLU A 324 -11.14 -28.93 0.74
CA GLU A 324 -10.69 -29.90 -0.26
C GLU A 324 -11.82 -30.27 -1.23
N GLU A 325 -13.04 -30.43 -0.72
CA GLU A 325 -14.23 -30.71 -1.54
C GLU A 325 -14.54 -29.56 -2.51
N TYR A 326 -14.43 -28.30 -2.08
CA TYR A 326 -14.60 -27.15 -2.95
C TYR A 326 -13.56 -27.14 -4.07
N VAL A 327 -12.28 -27.34 -3.74
CA VAL A 327 -11.18 -27.36 -4.71
C VAL A 327 -11.35 -28.53 -5.69
N GLN A 328 -11.67 -29.73 -5.20
CA GLN A 328 -11.93 -30.88 -6.06
C GLN A 328 -13.12 -30.66 -6.99
N THR A 329 -14.20 -30.06 -6.49
CA THR A 329 -15.37 -29.71 -7.30
C THR A 329 -15.00 -28.71 -8.38
N LYS A 330 -14.25 -27.65 -8.04
CA LYS A 330 -13.79 -26.66 -9.02
C LYS A 330 -12.84 -27.23 -10.05
N TYR A 331 -11.92 -28.09 -9.63
CA TYR A 331 -11.05 -28.82 -10.55
C TYR A 331 -11.87 -29.64 -11.55
N GLN A 332 -12.86 -30.41 -11.05
CA GLN A 332 -13.71 -31.24 -11.90
C GLN A 332 -14.56 -30.40 -12.86
N GLU A 333 -15.18 -29.32 -12.39
CA GLU A 333 -15.93 -28.39 -13.24
C GLU A 333 -15.06 -27.87 -14.39
N ILE A 334 -13.85 -27.38 -14.10
CA ILE A 334 -12.93 -26.87 -15.12
C ILE A 334 -12.49 -28.00 -16.06
N ALA A 335 -12.12 -29.16 -15.53
CA ALA A 335 -11.67 -30.29 -16.34
C ALA A 335 -12.77 -30.82 -17.27
N ASP A 336 -14.02 -30.87 -16.82
CA ASP A 336 -15.17 -31.31 -17.60
C ASP A 336 -15.57 -30.28 -18.67
N ASP A 337 -15.52 -28.98 -18.35
CA ASP A 337 -15.73 -27.90 -19.30
C ASP A 337 -14.66 -27.91 -20.39
N GLN A 338 -13.40 -28.10 -20.01
CA GLN A 338 -12.29 -28.24 -20.95
C GLN A 338 -12.40 -29.49 -21.80
N LYS A 339 -12.77 -30.63 -21.20
CA LYS A 339 -13.01 -31.87 -21.93
C LYS A 339 -14.08 -31.69 -22.99
N THR A 340 -15.19 -31.06 -22.64
CA THR A 340 -16.26 -30.72 -23.59
C THR A 340 -15.75 -29.80 -24.70
N SER A 341 -14.91 -28.83 -24.35
CA SER A 341 -14.41 -27.82 -25.29
C SER A 341 -13.30 -28.32 -26.22
N TYR A 342 -12.49 -29.29 -25.81
CA TYR A 342 -11.26 -29.67 -26.50
C TYR A 342 -11.33 -31.02 -27.23
N THR A 343 -12.27 -31.90 -26.86
CA THR A 343 -12.36 -33.27 -27.42
C THR A 343 -12.56 -33.27 -28.93
N GLU A 344 -13.40 -32.39 -29.47
CA GLU A 344 -13.69 -32.30 -30.91
C GLU A 344 -13.14 -31.01 -31.56
N ASN A 345 -12.45 -30.17 -30.80
CA ASN A 345 -11.96 -28.87 -31.25
C ASN A 345 -10.52 -28.60 -30.81
N VAL A 346 -9.58 -29.13 -31.60
CA VAL A 346 -8.14 -28.99 -31.37
C VAL A 346 -7.69 -27.53 -31.35
N SER A 347 -8.27 -26.65 -32.17
CA SER A 347 -7.88 -25.23 -32.19
C SER A 347 -8.24 -24.49 -30.89
N ALA A 348 -9.33 -24.89 -30.21
CA ALA A 348 -9.67 -24.35 -28.90
C ALA A 348 -8.64 -24.77 -27.83
N PHE A 349 -8.15 -26.00 -27.92
CA PHE A 349 -7.08 -26.50 -27.06
C PHE A 349 -5.74 -25.79 -27.30
N GLU A 350 -5.34 -25.62 -28.57
CA GLU A 350 -4.11 -24.90 -28.95
C GLU A 350 -4.13 -23.44 -28.47
N THR A 351 -5.28 -22.77 -28.60
CA THR A 351 -5.46 -21.40 -28.09
C THR A 351 -5.31 -21.33 -26.57
N ALA A 352 -5.90 -22.28 -25.85
CA ALA A 352 -5.81 -22.36 -24.39
C ALA A 352 -4.38 -22.61 -23.91
N ILE A 353 -3.65 -23.54 -24.53
CA ILE A 353 -2.22 -23.75 -24.24
C ILE A 353 -1.39 -22.49 -24.53
N GLY A 354 -1.68 -21.81 -25.64
CA GLY A 354 -1.01 -20.57 -26.01
C GLY A 354 -1.27 -19.41 -25.05
N SER A 355 -2.26 -19.54 -24.14
CA SER A 355 -2.73 -18.49 -23.23
C SER A 355 -2.58 -18.87 -21.75
N LEU A 356 -1.76 -19.87 -21.43
CA LEU A 356 -1.52 -20.33 -20.06
C LEU A 356 -0.99 -19.20 -19.17
N SER A 357 -1.53 -19.10 -17.96
CA SER A 357 -1.09 -18.18 -16.91
C SER A 357 -1.43 -18.73 -15.52
N ASP A 358 -1.05 -18.01 -14.47
CA ASP A 358 -1.40 -18.33 -13.09
C ASP A 358 -2.90 -18.28 -12.79
N ASP A 359 -3.71 -17.70 -13.69
CA ASP A 359 -5.18 -17.66 -13.61
C ASP A 359 -5.87 -18.47 -14.71
N SER A 360 -5.09 -19.04 -15.64
CA SER A 360 -5.60 -19.76 -16.81
C SER A 360 -4.83 -21.06 -17.02
N PHE A 361 -5.42 -22.15 -16.54
CA PHE A 361 -4.80 -23.47 -16.56
C PHE A 361 -5.43 -24.38 -17.60
N VAL A 362 -4.66 -25.31 -18.15
CA VAL A 362 -5.16 -26.41 -18.99
C VAL A 362 -5.03 -27.72 -18.20
N LEU A 363 -6.17 -28.28 -17.80
CA LEU A 363 -6.33 -29.51 -17.01
C LEU A 363 -6.69 -30.73 -17.85
N TYR A 364 -7.19 -30.53 -19.08
CA TYR A 364 -7.52 -31.61 -20.01
C TYR A 364 -6.79 -31.46 -21.35
N GLY A 365 -6.18 -32.54 -21.82
CA GLY A 365 -5.49 -32.62 -23.12
C GLY A 365 -6.34 -33.26 -24.20
N SER A 366 -6.34 -32.70 -25.42
CA SER A 366 -6.96 -33.33 -26.59
C SER A 366 -6.11 -34.51 -27.12
N GLU A 367 -6.73 -35.47 -27.80
CA GLU A 367 -6.01 -36.60 -28.41
C GLU A 367 -4.95 -36.12 -29.42
N GLY A 368 -3.77 -36.73 -29.40
CA GLY A 368 -2.64 -36.36 -30.27
C GLY A 368 -1.63 -35.40 -29.64
N PHE A 369 -1.92 -34.87 -28.45
CA PHE A 369 -1.00 -34.03 -27.67
C PHE A 369 -0.44 -34.80 -26.46
N GLY A 370 0.80 -34.49 -26.08
CA GLY A 370 1.46 -35.09 -24.93
C GLY A 370 2.35 -34.09 -24.22
N PHE A 371 2.46 -34.21 -22.89
CA PHE A 371 3.37 -33.41 -22.09
C PHE A 371 4.77 -33.99 -22.16
N VAL A 372 5.75 -33.18 -22.56
CA VAL A 372 7.17 -33.57 -22.51
C VAL A 372 7.78 -33.00 -21.25
N TYR A 373 7.97 -33.84 -20.23
CA TYR A 373 8.55 -33.43 -18.95
C TYR A 373 10.04 -33.10 -19.06
N ASN A 374 10.77 -33.74 -20.00
CA ASN A 374 12.18 -33.47 -20.28
C ASN A 374 12.48 -33.67 -21.77
N ILE A 375 13.12 -32.69 -22.43
CA ILE A 375 13.73 -32.87 -23.76
C ILE A 375 15.21 -33.16 -23.55
N LEU A 376 15.63 -34.39 -23.82
CA LEU A 376 17.04 -34.75 -23.88
C LEU A 376 17.59 -34.37 -25.26
N ILE A 377 18.34 -33.28 -25.34
CA ILE A 377 19.05 -32.90 -26.56
C ILE A 377 20.41 -33.62 -26.56
N PRO A 378 20.65 -34.58 -27.47
CA PRO A 378 21.97 -35.20 -27.57
C PRO A 378 23.00 -34.16 -28.01
N PHE A 379 24.26 -34.35 -27.62
CA PHE A 379 25.34 -33.54 -28.16
C PHE A 379 25.36 -33.67 -29.68
N SER A 380 25.55 -32.55 -30.37
CA SER A 380 25.91 -32.61 -31.79
C SER A 380 27.25 -33.33 -31.95
N LYS A 381 27.52 -33.89 -33.13
CA LYS A 381 28.82 -34.56 -33.40
C LYS A 381 30.03 -33.68 -33.09
N ALA A 382 29.93 -32.37 -33.29
CA ALA A 382 30.99 -31.43 -32.96
C ALA A 382 31.18 -31.29 -31.43
N GLN A 383 30.07 -31.22 -30.67
CA GLN A 383 30.10 -31.19 -29.21
C GLN A 383 30.57 -32.52 -28.62
N GLU A 384 30.18 -33.67 -29.19
CA GLU A 384 30.70 -34.98 -28.81
C GLU A 384 32.22 -35.08 -29.03
N GLN A 385 32.72 -34.53 -30.15
CA GLN A 385 34.15 -34.49 -30.45
C GLN A 385 34.91 -33.55 -29.50
N ALA A 386 34.37 -32.37 -29.22
CA ALA A 386 34.95 -31.42 -28.27
C ALA A 386 35.03 -32.04 -26.87
N TYR A 387 33.93 -32.65 -26.41
CA TYR A 387 33.88 -33.33 -25.12
C TYR A 387 34.83 -34.54 -25.05
N SER A 388 34.93 -35.30 -26.14
CA SER A 388 35.88 -36.42 -26.24
C SER A 388 37.34 -35.95 -26.20
N ALA A 389 37.65 -34.77 -26.75
CA ALA A 389 38.97 -34.17 -26.68
C ALA A 389 39.34 -33.77 -25.24
N GLU A 390 38.40 -33.21 -24.48
CA GLU A 390 38.58 -32.91 -23.05
C GLU A 390 38.80 -34.19 -22.22
N LYS A 391 38.04 -35.25 -22.52
CA LYS A 391 38.22 -36.56 -21.86
C LYS A 391 39.61 -37.17 -22.06
N ASN A 392 40.23 -36.90 -23.21
CA ASN A 392 41.58 -37.39 -23.53
C ASN A 392 42.71 -36.60 -22.83
N LYS A 393 42.39 -35.50 -22.12
CA LYS A 393 43.38 -34.71 -21.35
C LYS A 393 43.66 -35.25 -19.94
N GLY A 394 42.98 -36.33 -19.52
CA GLY A 394 43.19 -36.94 -18.20
C GLY A 394 42.65 -36.12 -17.03
N LEU A 395 41.59 -35.32 -17.28
CA LEU A 395 40.91 -34.49 -16.29
C LEU A 395 40.24 -35.33 -15.20
N THR A 396 40.07 -34.73 -14.01
CA THR A 396 39.24 -35.29 -12.93
C THR A 396 37.75 -35.25 -13.31
N GLU A 397 36.90 -36.03 -12.61
CA GLU A 397 35.46 -36.07 -12.90
C GLU A 397 34.77 -34.71 -12.78
N ASN A 398 35.20 -33.87 -11.83
CA ASN A 398 34.64 -32.52 -11.66
C ASN A 398 35.05 -31.59 -12.81
N GLU A 399 36.32 -31.62 -13.22
CA GLU A 399 36.81 -30.83 -14.36
C GLU A 399 36.15 -31.29 -15.69
N LEU A 400 35.85 -32.58 -15.80
CA LEU A 400 35.14 -33.13 -16.96
C LEU A 400 33.66 -32.71 -16.96
N PHE A 401 33.05 -32.55 -15.78
CA PHE A 401 31.70 -32.01 -15.62
C PHE A 401 31.63 -30.52 -16.01
N ASP A 402 32.60 -29.72 -15.58
CA ASP A 402 32.71 -28.31 -15.94
C ASP A 402 32.94 -28.13 -17.45
N ALA A 403 33.84 -28.93 -18.04
CA ALA A 403 34.05 -28.94 -19.49
C ALA A 403 32.77 -29.32 -20.26
N ARG A 404 31.95 -30.22 -19.70
CA ARG A 404 30.63 -30.55 -20.28
C ARG A 404 29.67 -29.37 -20.21
N LYS A 405 29.66 -28.66 -19.09
CA LYS A 405 28.82 -27.48 -18.87
C LYS A 405 29.19 -26.36 -19.85
N ASP A 406 30.47 -26.08 -20.07
CA ASP A 406 30.94 -25.07 -21.03
C ASP A 406 30.48 -25.36 -22.47
N ILE A 407 30.46 -26.64 -22.86
CA ILE A 407 29.96 -27.07 -24.18
C ILE A 407 28.44 -26.87 -24.30
N LEU A 408 27.71 -27.01 -23.19
CA LEU A 408 26.26 -26.83 -23.11
C LEU A 408 25.84 -25.35 -23.07
N GLU A 409 26.62 -24.47 -22.44
CA GLU A 409 26.33 -23.03 -22.35
C GLU A 409 26.26 -22.34 -23.73
N ASN A 410 26.85 -22.95 -24.75
CA ASN A 410 26.84 -22.46 -26.12
C ASN A 410 25.64 -22.96 -26.95
N ILE A 411 24.71 -23.72 -26.36
CA ILE A 411 23.49 -24.15 -27.04
C ILE A 411 22.55 -22.97 -27.19
N GLN A 412 22.35 -22.52 -28.43
CA GLN A 412 21.30 -21.58 -28.79
C GLN A 412 20.09 -22.37 -29.29
N ALA A 413 18.98 -22.31 -28.54
CA ALA A 413 17.69 -22.76 -29.04
C ALA A 413 17.15 -21.71 -30.03
N LYS A 414 16.93 -22.10 -31.28
CA LYS A 414 16.25 -21.26 -32.27
C LYS A 414 14.79 -21.68 -32.35
N ASP A 415 13.89 -20.74 -32.15
CA ASP A 415 12.47 -20.93 -32.42
C ASP A 415 12.27 -21.21 -33.93
N LEU A 416 11.65 -22.35 -34.27
CA LEU A 416 11.43 -22.77 -35.65
C LEU A 416 10.04 -22.37 -36.19
N ARG A 417 9.22 -21.68 -35.41
CA ARG A 417 7.87 -21.25 -35.85
C ARG A 417 7.91 -20.31 -37.06
N ASP A 418 8.98 -19.51 -37.20
CA ASP A 418 9.17 -18.62 -38.37
C ASP A 418 9.42 -19.37 -39.69
N SER A 419 9.85 -20.64 -39.64
CA SER A 419 10.24 -21.40 -40.85
C SER A 419 9.14 -22.30 -41.42
N TRP A 420 7.97 -22.37 -40.76
CA TRP A 420 6.90 -23.29 -41.16
C TRP A 420 5.84 -22.66 -42.08
N PHE A 421 5.82 -21.32 -42.25
CA PHE A 421 4.80 -20.61 -43.02
C PHE A 421 5.28 -19.90 -44.30
N ASP A 422 6.55 -20.00 -44.68
CA ASP A 422 7.03 -19.47 -45.97
C ASP A 422 7.08 -20.57 -47.05
N LEU A 423 5.90 -21.10 -47.38
CA LEU A 423 5.63 -21.66 -48.70
C LEU A 423 5.16 -20.52 -49.61
N HIS A 424 6.08 -19.63 -49.96
CA HIS A 424 5.92 -18.84 -51.18
C HIS A 424 6.32 -19.72 -52.36
N ASP A 425 5.32 -20.37 -52.94
CA ASP A 425 5.41 -21.00 -54.24
C ASP A 425 5.84 -19.97 -55.29
N HIS A 426 6.87 -20.34 -56.04
CA HIS A 426 7.23 -19.73 -57.30
C HIS A 426 6.09 -19.88 -58.31
N ALA A 427 5.62 -18.75 -58.83
CA ALA A 427 5.23 -18.60 -60.23
C ALA A 427 5.85 -17.31 -60.79
#